data_AF-A0ABD5KQ76-F1
#
_entry.id   AF-A0ABD5KQ76-F1
#
_cell.length_a   1.000
_cell.length_b   1.000
_cell.length_c   1.000
_cell.angle_alpha   90.00
_cell.angle_beta   90.00
_cell.angle_gamma   90.00
#
_symmetry.space_group_name_H-M   'P 1'
#
loop_
_entity.id
_entity.type
_entity.pdbx_description
1 polymer ?
#
loop_
_entity_poly.entity_id
_entity_poly.type
_entity_poly.pdbx_seq_one_letter_code
_entity_poly.pdbx_strand_id
1 'polypeptide(L)'
;MKKVVIVTRKMIMGGIEKALISMLEFMPKDEYYVTVLVMSNGGEFIEGLPSHVKVKCLYGNEKSTIEKGWNTMKKGNFISSLRIGWYTN
;
A
#
# COMPACT_ATOMS: atom_id res chain seq x y z
N MET A 1 -12.04 -13.06 21.01
CA MET A 1 -11.41 -12.33 19.90
C MET A 1 -11.44 -10.84 20.18
N LYS A 2 -10.28 -10.19 20.21
CA LYS A 2 -10.14 -8.75 20.47
C LYS A 2 -10.01 -7.99 19.15
N LYS A 3 -10.47 -6.74 19.10
CA LYS A 3 -10.36 -5.86 17.92
C LYS A 3 -9.25 -4.85 18.15
N VAL A 4 -8.35 -4.72 17.17
CA VAL A 4 -7.22 -3.78 17.22
C VAL A 4 -7.27 -2.88 15.99
N VAL A 5 -7.13 -1.58 16.22
CA VAL A 5 -7.03 -0.58 15.15
C VAL A 5 -5.67 0.09 15.27
N ILE A 6 -4.93 0.11 14.17
CA ILE A 6 -3.66 0.82 14.05
C ILE A 6 -3.85 1.92 13.01
N VAL A 7 -3.51 3.15 13.36
CA VAL A 7 -3.64 4.30 12.45
C VAL A 7 -2.25 4.75 12.02
N THR A 8 -2.05 4.87 10.71
CA THR A 8 -0.81 5.40 10.13
C THR A 8 -1.11 6.37 8.99
N ARG A 9 -0.15 7.22 8.64
CA ARG A 9 -0.34 8.23 7.60
C ARG A 9 -0.42 7.61 6.20
N LYS A 10 0.56 6.79 5.82
CA LYS A 10 0.68 6.15 4.50
C LYS A 10 1.66 4.98 4.59
N MET A 11 1.47 3.92 3.81
CA MET A 11 2.36 2.75 3.79
C MET A 11 3.55 2.94 2.83
N ILE A 12 4.36 3.96 3.06
CA ILE A 12 5.56 4.23 2.25
C ILE A 12 6.73 3.32 2.66
N MET A 13 7.75 3.23 1.80
CA MET A 13 8.97 2.53 2.17
C MET A 13 9.70 3.26 3.32
N GLY A 14 9.73 2.63 4.50
CA GLY A 14 10.37 3.17 5.69
C GLY A 14 10.60 2.13 6.79
N GLY A 15 11.42 2.46 7.79
CA GLY A 15 11.73 1.56 8.90
C GLY A 15 10.51 1.29 9.80
N ILE A 16 9.66 2.30 9.98
CA ILE A 16 8.45 2.22 10.80
C ILE A 16 7.45 1.26 10.16
N GLU A 17 7.24 1.39 8.85
CA GLU A 17 6.31 0.56 8.09
C GLU A 17 6.81 -0.89 7.99
N LYS A 18 8.12 -1.12 7.85
CA LYS A 18 8.71 -2.48 7.97
C LYS A 18 8.46 -3.09 9.34
N ALA A 19 8.69 -2.34 10.40
CA ALA A 19 8.45 -2.81 11.77
C ALA A 19 6.97 -3.14 12.00
N LEU A 20 6.07 -2.31 11.46
CA LEU A 20 4.63 -2.57 11.51
C LEU A 20 4.27 -3.87 10.79
N ILE A 21 4.75 -4.09 9.57
CA ILE A 21 4.50 -5.33 8.82
C ILE A 21 4.99 -6.53 9.61
N SER A 22 6.24 -6.50 10.09
CA SER A 22 6.82 -7.61 10.86
C SER A 22 6.00 -7.90 12.12
N MET A 23 5.59 -6.87 12.87
CA MET A 23 4.72 -7.05 14.03
C MET A 23 3.38 -7.72 13.66
N LEU A 24 2.78 -7.33 12.53
CA LEU A 24 1.53 -7.89 12.05
C LEU A 24 1.66 -9.35 11.57
N GLU A 25 2.82 -9.73 11.01
CA GLU A 25 3.09 -11.11 10.59
C GLU A 25 3.13 -12.09 11.78
N PHE A 26 3.65 -11.66 12.92
CA PHE A 26 3.76 -12.47 14.14
C PHE A 26 2.56 -12.33 15.08
N MET A 27 1.59 -11.46 14.77
CA MET A 27 0.42 -11.25 15.61
C MET A 27 -0.54 -12.47 15.53
N PRO A 28 -1.03 -13.01 16.67
CA PRO A 28 -1.90 -14.19 16.66
C PRO A 28 -3.27 -13.90 16.00
N LYS A 29 -3.42 -14.31 14.74
CA LYS A 29 -4.64 -14.06 13.93
C LYS A 29 -5.92 -14.66 14.53
N ASP A 30 -5.80 -15.70 15.36
CA ASP A 30 -6.94 -16.37 16.00
C ASP A 30 -7.43 -15.61 17.25
N GLU A 31 -6.59 -14.72 17.79
CA GLU A 31 -6.92 -13.88 18.95
C GLU A 31 -7.35 -12.47 18.55
N TYR A 32 -6.80 -11.93 17.46
CA TYR A 32 -6.91 -10.53 17.09
C TYR A 32 -7.50 -10.29 15.70
N TYR A 33 -8.53 -9.43 15.64
CA TYR A 33 -8.99 -8.81 14.41
C TYR A 33 -8.35 -7.44 14.23
N VAL A 34 -7.38 -7.36 13.31
CA VAL A 34 -6.61 -6.15 13.09
C VAL A 34 -7.14 -5.36 11.89
N THR A 35 -7.27 -4.04 12.06
CA THR A 35 -7.51 -3.10 10.96
C THR A 35 -6.45 -2.01 10.96
N VAL A 36 -5.74 -1.85 9.85
CA VAL A 36 -4.83 -0.72 9.59
C VAL A 36 -5.61 0.38 8.88
N LEU A 37 -5.72 1.54 9.50
CA LEU A 37 -6.28 2.74 8.90
C LEU A 37 -5.16 3.61 8.35
N VAL A 38 -5.24 3.94 7.06
CA VAL A 38 -4.32 4.86 6.39
C VAL A 38 -4.99 6.21 6.16
N MET A 39 -4.27 7.31 6.42
CA MET A 39 -4.76 8.66 6.10
C MET A 39 -4.68 8.96 4.60
N SER A 40 -3.73 8.35 3.88
CA SER A 40 -3.55 8.46 2.43
C SER A 40 -3.41 7.06 1.82
N ASN A 41 -4.09 6.84 0.70
CA ASN A 41 -3.95 5.60 -0.07
C ASN A 41 -2.57 5.47 -0.74
N GLY A 42 -2.22 4.22 -1.08
CA GLY A 42 -0.99 3.85 -1.78
C GLY A 42 0.26 3.84 -0.89
N GLY A 43 1.42 3.72 -1.53
CA GLY A 43 2.70 3.47 -0.87
C GLY A 43 3.18 2.05 -1.13
N GLU A 44 4.50 1.90 -1.16
CA GLU A 44 5.21 0.71 -1.64
C GLU A 44 4.96 -0.53 -0.77
N PHE A 45 4.57 -0.34 0.49
CA PHE A 45 4.39 -1.40 1.47
C PHE A 45 2.94 -1.77 1.73
N ILE A 46 2.00 -1.20 0.98
CA ILE A 46 0.58 -1.55 1.13
C ILE A 46 0.31 -3.01 0.75
N GLU A 47 1.02 -3.52 -0.26
CA GLU A 47 0.92 -4.91 -0.73
C GLU A 47 1.67 -5.89 0.19
N GLY A 48 2.56 -5.39 1.05
CA GLY A 48 3.32 -6.20 2.02
C GLY A 48 2.56 -6.48 3.32
N LEU A 49 1.35 -5.96 3.49
CA LEU A 49 0.55 -6.24 4.68
C LEU A 49 0.01 -7.67 4.66
N PRO A 50 0.00 -8.38 5.80
CA PRO A 50 -0.51 -9.75 5.85
C PRO A 50 -1.98 -9.85 5.42
N SER A 51 -2.34 -10.91 4.70
CA SER A 51 -3.68 -11.09 4.10
C SER A 51 -4.84 -11.11 5.10
N HIS A 52 -4.56 -11.42 6.37
CA HIS A 52 -5.56 -11.44 7.45
C HIS A 52 -5.83 -10.05 8.05
N VAL A 53 -5.03 -9.03 7.71
CA VAL A 53 -5.18 -7.66 8.19
C VAL A 53 -6.10 -6.88 7.25
N LYS A 54 -7.10 -6.19 7.81
CA LYS A 54 -7.96 -5.31 7.01
C LYS A 54 -7.30 -3.94 6.84
N VAL A 55 -7.35 -3.39 5.64
CA VAL A 55 -6.83 -2.04 5.36
C VAL A 55 -7.98 -1.13 4.92
N LYS A 56 -8.06 0.08 5.49
CA LYS A 56 -9.05 1.09 5.08
C LYS A 56 -8.47 2.49 5.07
N CYS A 57 -8.93 3.32 4.14
CA CYS A 57 -8.67 4.75 4.17
C CYS A 57 -9.58 5.43 5.21
N LEU A 58 -8.99 6.26 6.08
CA LEU A 58 -9.71 6.95 7.15
C LEU A 58 -10.70 7.99 6.60
N TYR A 59 -10.38 8.62 5.48
CA TYR A 59 -11.22 9.63 4.80
C TYR A 59 -12.07 9.05 3.66
N GLY A 60 -12.10 7.72 3.48
CA GLY A 60 -12.86 7.04 2.44
C GLY A 60 -12.10 6.83 1.12
N ASN A 61 -12.68 6.01 0.24
CA ASN A 61 -12.11 5.73 -1.09
C ASN A 61 -12.43 6.88 -2.04
N GLU A 62 -11.59 7.89 -2.06
CA GLU A 62 -11.47 8.77 -3.21
C GLU A 62 -10.95 7.93 -4.40
N LYS A 63 -11.90 7.40 -5.19
CA LYS A 63 -11.66 6.64 -6.43
C LYS A 63 -10.58 7.29 -7.31
N SER A 64 -10.48 8.62 -7.26
CA SER A 64 -9.53 9.40 -8.06
C SER A 64 -8.05 9.15 -7.74
N THR A 65 -7.66 8.85 -6.50
CA THR A 65 -6.22 8.82 -6.11
C THR A 65 -5.55 7.51 -6.49
N ILE A 66 -6.26 6.38 -6.31
CA ILE A 66 -5.79 5.06 -6.75
C ILE A 66 -5.80 4.98 -8.28
N GLU A 67 -6.83 5.50 -8.93
CA GLU A 67 -6.92 5.56 -10.39
C GLU A 67 -5.82 6.44 -10.99
N LYS A 68 -5.50 7.59 -10.38
CA LYS A 68 -4.35 8.43 -10.76
C LYS A 68 -3.02 7.71 -10.54
N GLY A 69 -2.82 7.04 -9.41
CA GLY A 69 -1.59 6.29 -9.12
C GLY A 69 -1.36 5.15 -10.12
N TRP A 70 -2.42 4.38 -10.41
CA TRP A 70 -2.40 3.30 -11.40
C TRP A 70 -2.11 3.80 -12.82
N ASN A 71 -2.71 4.92 -13.21
CA ASN A 71 -2.52 5.50 -14.53
C ASN A 71 -1.10 6.10 -14.70
N THR A 72 -0.51 6.65 -13.63
CA THR A 72 0.89 7.11 -13.62
C THR A 72 1.87 5.93 -13.67
N MET A 73 1.63 4.84 -12.95
CA MET A 73 2.46 3.63 -13.02
C MET A 73 2.41 2.96 -14.40
N LYS A 74 1.23 2.85 -15.03
CA LYS A 74 1.11 2.31 -16.41
C LYS A 74 1.80 3.20 -17.45
N LYS A 75 1.78 4.53 -17.30
CA LYS A 75 2.45 5.44 -18.25
C LYS A 75 3.96 5.51 -18.07
N GLY A 76 4.48 5.29 -16.86
CA GLY A 76 5.90 5.51 -16.52
C GLY A 76 6.90 4.48 -17.06
N ASN A 77 6.48 3.24 -17.34
CA ASN A 77 7.42 2.14 -17.62
C ASN A 77 7.34 1.50 -19.02
N PHE A 78 6.43 1.91 -19.91
CA PHE A 78 6.27 1.28 -21.23
C PHE A 78 6.54 2.22 -22.42
N ILE A 79 6.25 3.52 -22.28
CA ILE A 79 6.25 4.46 -23.41
C ILE A 79 7.64 5.12 -23.59
N SER A 80 8.40 5.30 -22.51
CA SER A 80 9.73 5.93 -22.56
C SER A 80 10.80 5.00 -23.16
N SER A 81 10.72 3.70 -22.90
CA SER A 81 11.67 2.69 -23.39
C SER A 81 11.47 2.36 -24.88
N LEU A 82 10.23 2.30 -25.37
CA LEU A 82 9.94 2.07 -26.79
C LEU A 82 10.35 3.24 -27.69
N ARG A 83 10.30 4.48 -27.18
CA ARG A 83 10.67 5.67 -27.97
C ARG A 83 12.19 5.78 -28.19
N ILE A 84 13.02 5.35 -27.23
CA ILE A 84 14.49 5.41 -27.35
C ILE A 84 15.02 4.38 -28.36
N GLY A 85 14.38 3.20 -28.45
CA GLY A 85 14.73 2.17 -29.43
C GLY A 85 14.50 2.58 -30.90
N TRP A 86 13.64 3.57 -31.17
CA TRP A 86 13.36 4.06 -32.53
C TRP A 86 14.28 5.19 -33.01
N TYR A 87 15.02 5.88 -32.13
CA TYR A 87 15.95 6.95 -32.51
C TYR A 87 17.40 6.48 -32.71
N THR A 88 17.67 5.18 -32.52
CA THR A 88 19.02 4.61 -32.52
C THR A 88 19.20 3.53 -33.60
N ASN A 89 18.36 3.52 -34.64
CA ASN A 89 18.48 2.60 -35.79
C ASN A 89 18.33 3.35 -37.11
#